data_AF-A0A318B8L6-F1
#
_entry.id   AF-A0A318B8L6-F1
#
_cell.length_a   1.000
_cell.length_b   1.000
_cell.length_c   1.000
_cell.angle_alpha   90.00
_cell.angle_beta   90.00
_cell.angle_gamma   90.00
#
_symmetry.space_group_name_H-M   'P 1'
#
loop_
_entity.id
_entity.type
_entity.pdbx_description
1 polymer ?
#
loop_
_entity_poly.entity_id
_entity_poly.type
_entity_poly.pdbx_seq_one_letter_code
_entity_poly.pdbx_strand_id
1 'polypeptide(L)'
;MLEFDRRSALGLLAAAPWLGAASRGDGLRLAKAARAQVGVTTDYDPSYRAIGYPHGDVLRTTGVCADVLVRAARDAWNVDLQERVHTDMVRAFSAYPARRAWGQKSADANIDHRRVLNLETYLDRQGARVRASQAARSGDGFEQPEPGDIVTWRLFGNGRPHIGVVVEGPDRPRVVHNIGAGARDEPLWMLKLHKPAGHYRWRV
;
A
#
# COMPACT_ATOMS: atom_id res chain seq x y z
N MET A 1 31.25 -49.74 38.72
CA MET A 1 30.09 -49.94 37.83
C MET A 1 29.25 -48.67 37.93
N LEU A 2 29.53 -47.71 37.05
CA LEU A 2 28.86 -46.40 37.01
C LEU A 2 27.72 -46.50 35.98
N GLU A 3 26.48 -46.58 36.45
CA GLU A 3 25.31 -46.54 35.59
C GLU A 3 24.97 -45.09 35.23
N PHE A 4 25.00 -44.79 33.94
CA PHE A 4 24.54 -43.52 33.37
C PHE A 4 23.02 -43.56 33.23
N ASP A 5 22.33 -42.78 34.08
CA ASP A 5 20.90 -42.56 33.96
C ASP A 5 20.60 -41.64 32.75
N ARG A 6 19.73 -42.12 31.87
CA ARG A 6 19.37 -41.51 30.58
C ARG A 6 18.38 -40.38 30.83
N ARG A 7 18.93 -39.19 31.10
CA ARG A 7 18.19 -37.92 31.19
C ARG A 7 17.27 -37.74 29.97
N SER A 8 15.97 -37.67 30.24
CA SER A 8 14.93 -37.18 29.35
C SER A 8 15.24 -35.75 28.88
N ALA A 9 15.72 -35.63 27.64
CA ALA A 9 15.81 -34.35 26.95
C ALA A 9 14.44 -34.01 26.36
N LEU A 10 13.64 -33.23 27.11
CA LEU A 10 12.46 -32.55 26.58
C LEU A 10 12.94 -31.49 25.56
N GLY A 11 12.80 -31.82 24.27
CA GLY A 11 13.12 -30.91 23.18
C GLY A 11 12.18 -29.72 23.17
N LEU A 12 12.73 -28.52 23.40
CA LEU A 12 12.10 -27.27 23.00
C LEU A 12 12.15 -27.18 21.47
N LEU A 13 11.07 -27.59 20.82
CA LEU A 13 10.78 -27.14 19.46
C LEU A 13 10.40 -25.66 19.54
N ALA A 14 11.40 -24.79 19.43
CA ALA A 14 11.17 -23.39 19.12
C ALA A 14 10.50 -23.34 17.74
N ALA A 15 9.20 -23.09 17.71
CA ALA A 15 8.50 -22.68 16.50
C ALA A 15 9.07 -21.32 16.09
N ALA A 16 10.08 -21.33 15.22
CA ALA A 16 10.56 -20.12 14.60
C ALA A 16 9.41 -19.53 13.76
N PRO A 17 8.99 -18.28 13.99
CA PRO A 17 8.03 -17.65 13.11
C PRO A 17 8.65 -17.58 11.72
N TRP A 18 7.96 -18.16 10.74
CA TRP A 18 8.24 -17.95 9.33
C TRP A 18 7.91 -16.49 8.99
N LEU A 19 8.77 -15.57 9.39
CA LEU A 19 8.86 -14.25 8.79
C LEU A 19 9.50 -14.46 7.43
N GLY A 20 8.70 -14.91 6.46
CA GLY A 20 9.09 -14.93 5.06
C GLY A 20 9.58 -13.54 4.70
N ALA A 21 10.88 -13.41 4.42
CA ALA A 21 11.39 -12.22 3.78
C ALA A 21 10.66 -12.13 2.43
N ALA A 22 9.76 -11.17 2.28
CA ALA A 22 9.20 -10.87 0.97
C ALA A 22 10.38 -10.68 0.03
N SER A 23 10.35 -11.39 -1.09
CA SER A 23 11.47 -11.35 -2.01
C SER A 23 11.51 -9.95 -2.62
N ARG A 24 12.70 -9.41 -2.83
CA ARG A 24 12.87 -8.22 -3.69
C ARG A 24 12.14 -8.37 -5.03
N GLY A 25 11.96 -9.61 -5.50
CA GLY A 25 11.18 -9.95 -6.67
C GLY A 25 9.70 -9.54 -6.58
N ASP A 26 9.05 -9.68 -5.43
CA ASP A 26 7.63 -9.32 -5.27
C ASP A 26 7.43 -7.81 -5.38
N GLY A 27 8.29 -7.02 -4.74
CA GLY A 27 8.30 -5.55 -4.86
C GLY A 27 8.53 -5.08 -6.30
N LEU A 28 9.47 -5.71 -7.02
CA LEU A 28 9.72 -5.43 -8.43
C LEU A 28 8.50 -5.75 -9.32
N ARG A 29 7.78 -6.86 -9.05
CA ARG A 29 6.53 -7.16 -9.78
C ARG A 29 5.48 -6.08 -9.56
N LEU A 30 5.29 -5.62 -8.32
CA LEU A 30 4.35 -4.54 -8.02
C LEU A 30 4.75 -3.23 -8.72
N ALA A 31 6.02 -2.85 -8.64
CA ALA A 31 6.55 -1.66 -9.31
C ALA A 31 6.31 -1.71 -10.83
N LYS A 32 6.57 -2.86 -11.46
CA LYS A 32 6.32 -3.09 -12.89
C LYS A 32 4.84 -2.98 -13.24
N ALA A 33 3.96 -3.57 -12.42
CA ALA A 33 2.51 -3.50 -12.62
C ALA A 33 1.95 -2.08 -12.42
N ALA A 34 2.51 -1.31 -11.49
CA ALA A 34 2.17 0.10 -11.35
C ALA A 34 2.56 0.88 -12.62
N ARG A 35 3.81 0.73 -13.09
CA ARG A 35 4.31 1.39 -14.30
C ARG A 35 3.51 1.03 -15.56
N ALA A 36 3.03 -0.20 -15.67
CA ALA A 36 2.21 -0.65 -16.80
C ALA A 36 0.87 0.10 -16.95
N GLN A 37 0.44 0.87 -15.94
CA GLN A 37 -0.77 1.68 -16.01
C GLN A 37 -0.54 3.05 -16.69
N VAL A 38 0.71 3.49 -16.86
CA VAL A 38 1.03 4.75 -17.54
C VAL A 38 0.62 4.65 -19.01
N GLY A 39 -0.18 5.60 -19.48
CA GLY A 39 -0.77 5.57 -20.84
C GLY A 39 -2.01 4.69 -20.97
N VAL A 40 -2.33 3.87 -19.97
CA VAL A 40 -3.60 3.13 -19.88
C VAL A 40 -4.61 3.96 -19.10
N THR A 41 -4.26 4.38 -17.89
CA THR A 41 -5.08 5.29 -17.07
C THR A 41 -4.74 6.73 -17.46
N THR A 42 -5.63 7.35 -18.23
CA THR A 42 -5.43 8.69 -18.81
C THR A 42 -6.23 9.77 -18.09
N ASP A 43 -7.30 9.39 -17.39
CA ASP A 43 -8.23 10.30 -16.75
C ASP A 43 -8.20 10.19 -15.22
N TYR A 44 -8.84 11.16 -14.56
CA TYR A 44 -9.03 11.19 -13.12
C TYR A 44 -10.50 11.39 -12.78
N ASP A 45 -11.06 10.43 -12.05
CA ASP A 45 -12.44 10.48 -11.58
C ASP A 45 -12.54 10.05 -10.10
N PRO A 46 -12.72 11.01 -9.19
CA PRO A 46 -12.87 10.74 -7.76
C PRO A 46 -14.32 10.45 -7.35
N SER A 47 -15.27 10.41 -8.29
CA SER A 47 -16.68 10.18 -7.99
C SER A 47 -16.90 8.78 -7.41
N TYR A 48 -17.86 8.71 -6.49
CA TYR A 48 -18.35 7.45 -5.99
C TYR A 48 -19.09 6.71 -7.11
N ARG A 49 -18.77 5.43 -7.30
CA ARG A 49 -19.41 4.56 -8.30
C ARG A 49 -19.69 3.20 -7.68
N ALA A 50 -20.85 2.65 -8.01
CA ALA A 50 -21.11 1.24 -7.74
C ALA A 50 -20.20 0.38 -8.63
N ILE A 51 -19.52 -0.58 -8.01
CA ILE A 51 -18.61 -1.51 -8.69
C ILE A 51 -18.85 -2.92 -8.16
N GLY A 52 -18.44 -3.93 -8.91
CA GLY A 52 -18.56 -5.33 -8.49
C GLY A 52 -17.80 -5.62 -7.19
N TYR A 53 -18.12 -6.73 -6.54
CA TYR A 53 -17.38 -7.23 -5.38
C TYR A 53 -17.41 -8.77 -5.36
N PRO A 54 -16.26 -9.47 -5.16
CA PRO A 54 -14.90 -8.92 -5.18
C PRO A 54 -14.44 -8.54 -6.59
N HIS A 55 -13.20 -8.07 -6.74
CA HIS A 55 -12.57 -7.70 -8.02
C HIS A 55 -13.24 -6.58 -8.83
N GLY A 56 -14.06 -5.76 -8.19
CA GLY A 56 -14.56 -4.52 -8.78
C GLY A 56 -13.44 -3.55 -9.11
N ASP A 57 -13.67 -2.78 -10.17
CA ASP A 57 -12.85 -1.65 -10.57
C ASP A 57 -13.72 -0.68 -11.38
N VAL A 58 -13.28 0.57 -11.47
CA VAL A 58 -13.76 1.48 -12.52
C VAL A 58 -13.05 1.15 -13.84
N LEU A 59 -13.46 1.81 -14.93
CA LEU A 59 -12.77 1.64 -16.22
C LEU A 59 -11.27 1.92 -16.06
N ARG A 60 -10.40 1.07 -16.65
CA ARG A 60 -8.94 1.23 -16.54
C ARG A 60 -8.42 2.55 -17.09
N THR A 61 -9.17 3.20 -17.98
CA THR A 61 -8.84 4.53 -18.53
C THR A 61 -8.97 5.64 -17.50
N THR A 62 -9.68 5.43 -16.39
CA THR A 62 -9.84 6.40 -15.31
C THR A 62 -9.48 5.80 -13.94
N GLY A 63 -9.37 6.65 -12.94
CA GLY A 63 -9.15 6.25 -11.56
C GLY A 63 -8.54 7.36 -10.71
N VAL A 64 -8.38 7.08 -9.42
CA VAL A 64 -7.67 7.95 -8.47
C VAL A 64 -6.30 7.37 -8.12
N CYS A 65 -5.54 8.07 -7.28
CA CYS A 65 -4.23 7.62 -6.81
C CYS A 65 -4.24 6.22 -6.19
N ALA A 66 -5.28 5.89 -5.41
CA ALA A 66 -5.42 4.59 -4.77
C ALA A 66 -5.60 3.44 -5.78
N ASP A 67 -6.29 3.69 -6.89
CA ASP A 67 -6.56 2.67 -7.90
C ASP A 67 -5.26 2.16 -8.56
N VAL A 68 -4.20 2.97 -8.58
CA VAL A 68 -2.87 2.56 -9.05
C VAL A 68 -2.34 1.38 -8.22
N LEU A 69 -2.37 1.50 -6.89
CA LEU A 69 -1.92 0.43 -6.00
C LEU A 69 -2.85 -0.80 -6.10
N VAL A 70 -4.16 -0.57 -6.14
CA VAL A 70 -5.17 -1.65 -6.21
C VAL A 70 -4.96 -2.52 -7.44
N ARG A 71 -4.83 -1.89 -8.62
CA ARG A 71 -4.57 -2.58 -9.88
C ARG A 71 -3.19 -3.23 -9.89
N ALA A 72 -2.16 -2.55 -9.38
CA ALA A 72 -0.82 -3.11 -9.33
C ALA A 72 -0.77 -4.38 -8.48
N ALA A 73 -1.40 -4.39 -7.30
CA ALA A 73 -1.46 -5.57 -6.43
C ALA A 73 -2.21 -6.73 -7.09
N ARG A 74 -3.31 -6.43 -7.79
CA ARG A 74 -4.08 -7.43 -8.55
C ARG A 74 -3.25 -8.03 -9.67
N ASP A 75 -2.63 -7.20 -10.50
CA ASP A 75 -1.88 -7.64 -11.68
C ASP A 75 -0.55 -8.32 -11.32
N ALA A 76 0.13 -7.88 -10.26
CA ALA A 76 1.44 -8.41 -9.86
C ALA A 76 1.36 -9.66 -9.00
N TRP A 77 0.35 -9.73 -8.12
CA TRP A 77 0.30 -10.69 -7.02
C TRP A 77 -0.99 -11.49 -6.96
N ASN A 78 -1.95 -11.24 -7.86
CA ASN A 78 -3.30 -11.80 -7.77
C ASN A 78 -3.97 -11.47 -6.42
N VAL A 79 -3.72 -10.27 -5.91
CA VAL A 79 -4.24 -9.79 -4.62
C VAL A 79 -5.31 -8.74 -4.84
N ASP A 80 -6.52 -9.00 -4.33
CA ASP A 80 -7.62 -8.04 -4.39
C ASP A 80 -7.67 -7.16 -3.13
N LEU A 81 -7.17 -5.93 -3.24
CA LEU A 81 -7.26 -4.95 -2.16
C LEU A 81 -8.70 -4.53 -1.84
N GLN A 82 -9.63 -4.64 -2.80
CA GLN A 82 -11.05 -4.42 -2.51
C GLN A 82 -11.55 -5.41 -1.45
N GLU A 83 -11.39 -6.71 -1.70
CA GLU A 83 -11.78 -7.75 -0.76
C GLU A 83 -11.03 -7.65 0.57
N ARG A 84 -9.69 -7.51 0.53
CA ARG A 84 -8.86 -7.54 1.75
C ARG A 84 -9.12 -6.36 2.68
N VAL A 85 -9.19 -5.14 2.14
CA VAL A 85 -9.47 -3.94 2.95
C VAL A 85 -10.90 -4.00 3.49
N HIS A 86 -11.88 -4.37 2.65
CA HIS A 86 -13.27 -4.45 3.09
C HIS A 86 -13.45 -5.49 4.20
N THR A 87 -12.89 -6.69 4.05
CA THR A 87 -12.99 -7.76 5.04
C THR A 87 -12.35 -7.37 6.38
N ASP A 88 -11.20 -6.71 6.35
CA ASP A 88 -10.56 -6.22 7.56
C ASP A 88 -11.36 -5.08 8.22
N MET A 89 -11.94 -4.18 7.41
CA MET A 89 -12.83 -3.13 7.89
C MET A 89 -14.11 -3.68 8.50
N VAL A 90 -14.71 -4.74 7.96
CA VAL A 90 -15.88 -5.42 8.57
C VAL A 90 -15.52 -5.94 9.96
N ARG A 91 -14.32 -6.49 10.14
CA ARG A 91 -13.85 -7.04 11.43
C ARG A 91 -13.44 -5.96 12.43
N ALA A 92 -12.90 -4.83 11.97
CA ALA A 92 -12.25 -3.83 12.82
C ALA A 92 -12.60 -2.38 12.44
N PHE A 93 -13.86 -2.10 12.08
CA PHE A 93 -14.28 -0.81 11.53
C PHE A 93 -13.88 0.42 12.37
N SER A 94 -13.87 0.28 13.71
CA SER A 94 -13.49 1.36 14.63
C SER A 94 -12.01 1.74 14.56
N ALA A 95 -11.13 0.86 14.06
CA ALA A 95 -9.73 1.17 13.83
C ALA A 95 -9.55 2.14 12.65
N TYR A 96 -10.53 2.20 11.75
CA TYR A 96 -10.43 2.97 10.51
C TYR A 96 -10.92 4.43 10.68
N PRO A 97 -10.37 5.36 9.88
CA PRO A 97 -10.83 6.75 9.82
C PRO A 97 -12.24 6.94 9.28
N ALA A 98 -12.86 5.89 8.77
CA ALA A 98 -14.12 5.90 8.05
C ALA A 98 -15.19 6.83 8.66
N ARG A 99 -15.46 6.69 9.96
CA ARG A 99 -16.43 7.50 10.70
C ARG A 99 -16.03 8.98 10.73
N ARG A 100 -14.81 9.28 11.15
CA ARG A 100 -14.32 10.66 11.36
C ARG A 100 -14.06 11.41 10.05
N ALA A 101 -13.60 10.71 9.02
CA ALA A 101 -13.18 11.33 7.77
C ALA A 101 -14.34 11.52 6.78
N TRP A 102 -15.35 10.65 6.82
CA TRP A 102 -16.43 10.67 5.82
C TRP A 102 -17.82 10.30 6.36
N GLY A 103 -18.00 10.19 7.68
CA GLY A 103 -19.31 9.89 8.27
C GLY A 103 -19.84 8.48 7.99
N GLN A 104 -19.01 7.55 7.51
CA GLN A 104 -19.44 6.17 7.21
C GLN A 104 -19.89 5.46 8.50
N LYS A 105 -20.99 4.71 8.44
CA LYS A 105 -21.53 3.94 9.57
C LYS A 105 -21.02 2.51 9.64
N SER A 106 -20.60 1.97 8.51
CA SER A 106 -20.06 0.62 8.30
C SER A 106 -19.07 0.63 7.14
N ALA A 107 -18.38 -0.49 6.93
CA ALA A 107 -17.58 -0.73 5.74
C ALA A 107 -18.44 -0.65 4.47
N ASP A 108 -17.83 -0.24 3.35
CA ASP A 108 -18.45 -0.10 2.03
C ASP A 108 -17.51 -0.62 0.93
N ALA A 109 -17.80 -1.81 0.44
CA ALA A 109 -17.01 -2.51 -0.56
C ALA A 109 -16.78 -1.73 -1.87
N ASN A 110 -17.64 -0.74 -2.18
CA ASN A 110 -17.50 0.09 -3.38
C ASN A 110 -16.36 1.11 -3.28
N ILE A 111 -15.94 1.50 -2.07
CA ILE A 111 -15.05 2.66 -1.88
C ILE A 111 -13.94 2.44 -0.86
N ASP A 112 -14.02 1.44 0.02
CA ASP A 112 -13.10 1.27 1.14
C ASP A 112 -11.63 1.26 0.70
N HIS A 113 -11.30 0.47 -0.32
CA HIS A 113 -9.95 0.33 -0.89
C HIS A 113 -9.51 1.52 -1.76
N ARG A 114 -10.45 2.36 -2.20
CA ARG A 114 -10.17 3.56 -3.01
C ARG A 114 -9.86 4.78 -2.15
N ARG A 115 -9.83 4.62 -0.82
CA ARG A 115 -9.56 5.68 0.15
C ARG A 115 -8.17 5.52 0.77
N VAL A 116 -7.29 6.48 0.50
CA VAL A 116 -5.89 6.45 0.96
C VAL A 116 -5.78 6.26 2.47
N LEU A 117 -6.59 6.94 3.30
CA LEU A 117 -6.50 6.78 4.75
C LEU A 117 -6.91 5.37 5.23
N ASN A 118 -7.80 4.70 4.50
CA ASN A 118 -8.14 3.30 4.78
C ASN A 118 -6.97 2.39 4.38
N LEU A 119 -6.34 2.63 3.22
CA LEU A 119 -5.15 1.88 2.80
C LEU A 119 -3.99 2.05 3.78
N GLU A 120 -3.75 3.26 4.29
CA GLU A 120 -2.75 3.49 5.35
C GLU A 120 -3.03 2.64 6.59
N THR A 121 -4.29 2.66 7.08
CA THR A 121 -4.69 1.87 8.25
C THR A 121 -4.58 0.37 7.99
N TYR A 122 -5.00 -0.09 6.82
CA TYR A 122 -4.88 -1.49 6.42
C TYR A 122 -3.42 -1.93 6.41
N LEU A 123 -2.53 -1.18 5.75
CA LEU A 123 -1.10 -1.47 5.66
C LEU A 123 -0.42 -1.47 7.04
N ASP A 124 -0.78 -0.53 7.91
CA ASP A 124 -0.32 -0.52 9.31
C ASP A 124 -0.76 -1.79 10.05
N ARG A 125 -2.01 -2.21 9.87
CA ARG A 125 -2.55 -3.45 10.48
C ARG A 125 -1.93 -4.72 9.90
N GLN A 126 -1.43 -4.68 8.68
CA GLN A 126 -0.63 -5.78 8.09
C GLN A 126 0.84 -5.74 8.53
N GLY A 127 1.25 -4.80 9.40
CA GLY A 127 2.65 -4.66 9.82
C GLY A 127 3.59 -4.20 8.71
N ALA A 128 3.06 -3.55 7.67
CA ALA A 128 3.82 -3.18 6.48
C ALA A 128 4.68 -1.91 6.65
N ARG A 129 4.50 -1.13 7.73
CA ARG A 129 5.24 0.13 7.90
C ARG A 129 6.74 -0.13 8.05
N VAL A 130 7.56 0.52 7.21
CA VAL A 130 9.03 0.35 7.23
C VAL A 130 9.63 1.01 8.48
N ARG A 131 9.35 2.29 8.70
CA ARG A 131 9.59 3.04 9.95
C ARG A 131 8.61 4.21 10.04
N ALA A 132 8.37 4.74 11.24
CA ALA A 132 7.64 6.01 11.39
C ALA A 132 8.45 7.12 10.73
N SER A 133 7.85 7.88 9.81
CA SER A 133 8.49 8.96 9.05
C SER A 133 8.80 10.20 9.92
N GLN A 134 9.43 10.00 11.08
CA GLN A 134 9.68 11.06 12.06
C GLN A 134 10.82 11.99 11.63
N ALA A 135 11.62 11.64 10.62
CA ALA A 135 12.81 12.39 10.22
C ALA A 135 12.73 13.09 8.85
N ALA A 136 11.72 12.84 8.03
CA ALA A 136 11.67 13.38 6.66
C ALA A 136 11.39 14.89 6.67
N ARG A 137 12.42 15.69 6.35
CA ARG A 137 12.36 17.17 6.29
C ARG A 137 11.68 17.70 5.02
N SER A 138 11.53 16.86 4.00
CA SER A 138 10.91 17.17 2.70
C SER A 138 10.05 15.99 2.22
N GLY A 139 9.10 16.26 1.30
CA GLY A 139 8.15 15.28 0.75
C GLY A 139 8.76 14.09 0.03
N ASP A 140 10.03 14.16 -0.34
CA ASP A 140 10.81 13.08 -0.97
C ASP A 140 11.77 12.38 0.01
N GLY A 141 11.76 12.76 1.28
CA GLY A 141 12.69 12.27 2.31
C GLY A 141 12.38 10.89 2.88
N PHE A 142 11.86 9.96 2.07
CA PHE A 142 11.65 8.58 2.49
C PHE A 142 13.01 7.88 2.67
N GLU A 143 13.16 7.11 3.75
CA GLU A 143 14.41 6.41 4.04
C GLU A 143 14.52 5.16 3.17
N GLN A 144 15.51 5.12 2.27
CA GLN A 144 15.81 3.94 1.43
C GLN A 144 14.57 3.38 0.69
N PRO A 145 13.88 4.18 -0.13
CA PRO A 145 12.71 3.71 -0.86
C PRO A 145 13.12 2.66 -1.89
N GLU A 146 12.50 1.50 -1.82
CA GLU A 146 12.74 0.36 -2.71
C GLU A 146 11.57 0.18 -3.71
N PRO A 147 11.82 -0.39 -4.90
CA PRO A 147 10.75 -0.70 -5.84
C PRO A 147 9.65 -1.56 -5.21
N GLY A 148 8.40 -1.12 -5.36
CA GLY A 148 7.23 -1.74 -4.75
C GLY A 148 6.88 -1.20 -3.37
N ASP A 149 7.71 -0.34 -2.78
CA ASP A 149 7.30 0.40 -1.60
C ASP A 149 6.11 1.31 -1.92
N ILE A 150 5.22 1.46 -0.94
CA ILE A 150 4.04 2.30 -1.00
C ILE A 150 4.35 3.53 -0.16
N VAL A 151 4.17 4.71 -0.76
CA VAL A 151 4.43 5.99 -0.10
C VAL A 151 3.18 6.85 -0.13
N THR A 152 2.91 7.54 0.96
CA THR A 152 1.75 8.43 1.09
C THR A 152 2.13 9.82 1.55
N TRP A 153 1.30 10.79 1.16
CA TRP A 153 1.46 12.19 1.48
C TRP A 153 0.16 12.81 1.97
N ARG A 154 0.30 14.01 2.53
CA ARG A 154 -0.73 15.03 2.52
C ARG A 154 -0.30 16.12 1.55
N LEU A 155 -1.13 16.36 0.54
CA LEU A 155 -0.82 17.31 -0.52
C LEU A 155 -0.72 18.74 0.01
N PHE A 156 0.22 19.50 -0.56
CA PHE A 156 0.38 20.91 -0.25
C PHE A 156 -0.88 21.69 -0.64
N GLY A 157 -1.20 22.75 0.11
CA GLY A 157 -2.37 23.60 -0.12
C GLY A 157 -3.68 23.09 0.49
N ASN A 158 -4.04 21.81 0.30
CA ASN A 158 -5.34 21.28 0.74
C ASN A 158 -5.26 20.10 1.73
N GLY A 159 -4.07 19.56 2.00
CA GLY A 159 -3.87 18.45 2.92
C GLY A 159 -4.51 17.13 2.49
N ARG A 160 -5.01 17.01 1.25
CA ARG A 160 -5.68 15.79 0.76
C ARG A 160 -4.70 14.62 0.81
N PRO A 161 -5.13 13.43 1.28
CA PRO A 161 -4.32 12.23 1.23
C PRO A 161 -3.98 11.83 -0.21
N HIS A 162 -2.73 11.45 -0.44
CA HIS A 162 -2.23 10.97 -1.73
C HIS A 162 -1.34 9.74 -1.54
N ILE A 163 -1.26 8.88 -2.55
CA ILE A 163 -0.53 7.61 -2.51
C ILE A 163 0.18 7.37 -3.84
N GLY A 164 1.30 6.67 -3.80
CA GLY A 164 2.03 6.21 -4.98
C GLY A 164 2.84 4.94 -4.68
N VAL A 165 3.26 4.28 -5.75
CA VAL A 165 4.11 3.08 -5.71
C VAL A 165 5.50 3.44 -6.21
N VAL A 166 6.53 3.19 -5.41
CA VAL A 166 7.92 3.43 -5.77
C VAL A 166 8.32 2.48 -6.89
N VAL A 167 9.02 3.01 -7.89
CA VAL A 167 9.53 2.27 -9.05
C VAL A 167 10.99 2.62 -9.31
N GLU A 168 11.72 1.74 -9.99
CA GLU A 168 13.12 1.98 -10.36
C GLU A 168 13.24 3.15 -11.33
N GLY A 169 14.14 4.10 -11.05
CA GLY A 169 14.58 5.10 -12.04
C GLY A 169 16.04 4.87 -12.43
N PRO A 170 16.51 5.53 -13.49
CA PRO A 170 17.90 5.38 -13.95
C PRO A 170 18.92 5.78 -12.87
N ASP A 171 18.72 6.93 -12.20
CA ASP A 171 19.67 7.45 -11.20
C ASP A 171 19.05 7.64 -9.81
N ARG A 172 17.74 7.83 -9.73
CA ARG A 172 17.00 8.11 -8.49
C ARG A 172 15.65 7.39 -8.48
N PRO A 173 15.11 7.09 -7.28
CA PRO A 173 13.77 6.54 -7.16
C PRO A 173 12.72 7.41 -7.88
N ARG A 174 11.79 6.72 -8.54
CA ARG A 174 10.62 7.32 -9.15
C ARG A 174 9.38 6.77 -8.48
N VAL A 175 8.22 7.38 -8.75
CA VAL A 175 6.94 6.95 -8.21
C VAL A 175 5.90 6.94 -9.31
N VAL A 176 5.07 5.90 -9.33
CA VAL A 176 3.86 5.87 -10.14
C VAL A 176 2.67 6.26 -9.27
N HIS A 177 1.91 7.26 -9.72
CA HIS A 177 0.72 7.76 -9.05
C HIS A 177 -0.22 8.44 -10.05
N ASN A 178 -1.45 8.73 -9.62
CA ASN A 178 -2.40 9.55 -10.40
C ASN A 178 -2.91 10.71 -9.54
N ILE A 179 -2.60 11.95 -9.93
CA ILE A 179 -2.97 13.18 -9.21
C ILE A 179 -3.75 14.17 -10.11
N GLY A 180 -4.48 13.67 -11.11
CA GLY A 180 -5.44 14.50 -11.86
C GLY A 180 -5.37 14.36 -13.38
N ALA A 181 -4.26 13.88 -13.94
CA ALA A 181 -4.03 13.81 -15.39
C ALA A 181 -3.61 12.40 -15.84
N GLY A 182 -4.23 11.38 -15.24
CA GLY A 182 -3.90 9.97 -15.45
C GLY A 182 -2.70 9.49 -14.61
N ALA A 183 -2.38 8.21 -14.74
CA ALA A 183 -1.22 7.61 -14.10
C ALA A 183 0.07 8.16 -14.73
N ARG A 184 0.97 8.65 -13.89
CA ARG A 184 2.28 9.19 -14.27
C ARG A 184 3.37 8.44 -13.53
N ASP A 185 4.47 8.19 -14.22
CA ASP A 185 5.74 7.79 -13.62
C ASP A 185 6.58 9.07 -13.52
N GLU A 186 6.85 9.55 -12.31
CA GLU A 186 7.56 10.81 -12.06
C GLU A 186 8.73 10.60 -11.08
N PRO A 187 9.82 11.37 -11.21
CA PRO A 187 10.85 11.42 -10.17
C PRO A 187 10.27 11.72 -8.80
N LEU A 188 10.65 10.94 -7.78
CA LEU A 188 10.11 11.09 -6.41
C LEU A 188 10.29 12.51 -5.85
N TRP A 189 11.39 13.17 -6.21
CA TRP A 189 11.68 14.55 -5.78
C TRP A 189 10.65 15.57 -6.26
N MET A 190 9.86 15.28 -7.31
CA MET A 190 8.77 16.18 -7.74
C MET A 190 7.69 16.33 -6.66
N LEU A 191 7.58 15.38 -5.74
CA LEU A 191 6.61 15.38 -4.64
C LEU A 191 7.16 16.09 -3.37
N LYS A 192 8.36 16.71 -3.43
CA LYS A 192 9.07 17.32 -2.29
C LYS A 192 8.29 18.40 -1.53
N LEU A 193 7.31 19.04 -2.16
CA LEU A 193 6.48 20.08 -1.53
C LEU A 193 5.35 19.48 -0.67
N HIS A 194 5.04 18.20 -0.84
CA HIS A 194 3.99 17.54 -0.07
C HIS A 194 4.53 17.02 1.25
N LYS A 195 3.67 16.92 2.27
CA LYS A 195 4.09 16.39 3.58
C LYS A 195 4.09 14.85 3.53
N PRO A 196 5.20 14.16 3.77
CA PRO A 196 5.22 12.71 3.81
C PRO A 196 4.39 12.22 5.01
N ALA A 197 3.63 11.14 4.82
CA ALA A 197 2.69 10.61 5.81
C ALA A 197 2.92 9.12 6.12
N GLY A 198 3.31 8.32 5.13
CA GLY A 198 3.49 6.89 5.30
C GLY A 198 4.48 6.30 4.31
N HIS A 199 5.21 5.29 4.76
CA HIS A 199 6.13 4.49 3.97
C HIS A 199 5.97 3.03 4.39
N TYR A 200 5.54 2.22 3.43
CA TYR A 200 5.15 0.84 3.66
C TYR A 200 5.84 -0.08 2.66
N ARG A 201 6.25 -1.24 3.17
CA ARG A 201 6.74 -2.38 2.39
C ARG A 201 5.80 -3.54 2.65
N TRP A 202 4.77 -3.62 1.80
CA TRP A 202 3.72 -4.60 1.97
C TRP A 202 4.15 -5.97 1.48
N ARG A 203 4.00 -6.98 2.34
CA ARG A 203 4.31 -8.37 2.08
C ARG A 203 2.99 -9.13 1.88
N VAL A 204 2.90 -9.92 0.82
CA VAL A 204 1.70 -10.70 0.46
C VAL A 204 1.99 -12.18 0.35
#